data_AF-A0A428HZ17-F1
#
_entry.id   AF-A0A428HZ17-F1
#
_cell.length_a   1.000
_cell.length_b   1.000
_cell.length_c   1.000
_cell.angle_alpha   90.00
_cell.angle_beta   90.00
_cell.angle_gamma   90.00
#
_symmetry.space_group_name_H-M   'P 1'
#
loop_
_entity.id
_entity.type
_entity.pdbx_description
1 polymer ?
#
loop_
_entity_poly.entity_id
_entity_poly.type
_entity_poly.pdbx_seq_one_letter_code
_entity_poly.pdbx_strand_id
1 'polypeptide(L)'
;MNYINEMLPNEVSFLSYRFSTSDVDSVDPSSKPVLKFATTVDNEKFIDLLSVHENGLVLLVKSEDHEVWSNRKPISKTVDGKLVITFGSE
;
A
#
# COMPACT_ATOMS: atom_id res chain seq x y z
N MET A 1 -17.61 11.13 18.21
CA MET A 1 -18.13 11.35 16.84
C MET A 1 -17.55 10.28 15.95
N ASN A 2 -18.38 9.60 15.15
CA ASN A 2 -17.90 8.59 14.21
C ASN A 2 -17.74 9.25 12.84
N TYR A 3 -16.73 10.11 12.71
CA TYR A 3 -16.52 10.99 11.55
C TYR A 3 -16.46 10.24 10.21
N ILE A 4 -16.06 8.97 10.23
CA ILE A 4 -16.03 8.10 9.04
C ILE A 4 -17.43 7.95 8.43
N ASN A 5 -18.48 7.88 9.26
CA ASN A 5 -19.86 7.74 8.78
C ASN A 5 -20.41 9.04 8.15
N GLU A 6 -19.72 10.15 8.32
CA GLU A 6 -20.09 11.46 7.77
C GLU A 6 -19.33 11.76 6.46
N MET A 7 -18.33 10.95 6.10
CA MET A 7 -17.55 11.08 4.86
C MET A 7 -18.30 10.49 3.67
N LEU A 8 -18.13 11.10 2.50
CA LEU A 8 -18.65 10.55 1.25
C LEU A 8 -17.89 9.26 0.88
N PRO A 9 -18.51 8.32 0.13
CA PRO A 9 -17.85 7.06 -0.26
C PRO A 9 -16.52 7.22 -0.99
N ASN A 10 -16.31 8.34 -1.69
CA ASN A 10 -15.07 8.66 -2.40
C ASN A 10 -14.04 9.43 -1.55
N GLU A 11 -14.39 9.80 -0.32
CA GLU A 11 -13.48 10.48 0.62
C GLU A 11 -12.82 9.48 1.58
N VAL A 12 -13.30 8.23 1.63
CA VAL A 12 -12.79 7.16 2.49
C VAL A 12 -12.37 5.94 1.67
N SER A 13 -11.21 5.38 1.99
CA SER A 13 -10.77 4.09 1.48
C SER A 13 -10.39 3.18 2.63
N PHE A 14 -10.97 1.98 2.67
CA PHE A 14 -10.70 1.00 3.70
C PHE A 14 -9.54 0.09 3.29
N LEU A 15 -8.47 0.07 4.09
CA LEU A 15 -7.32 -0.78 3.86
C LEU A 15 -7.54 -2.17 4.49
N SER A 16 -8.46 -2.94 3.92
CA SER A 16 -8.92 -4.21 4.50
C SER A 16 -7.92 -5.37 4.45
N TYR A 17 -6.79 -5.21 3.74
CA TYR A 17 -5.78 -6.25 3.58
C TYR A 17 -4.45 -5.79 4.17
N ARG A 18 -3.78 -6.71 4.86
CA ARG A 18 -2.49 -6.50 5.53
C ARG A 18 -1.57 -7.66 5.20
N PHE A 19 -0.32 -7.38 4.87
CA PHE A 19 0.72 -8.39 4.69
C PHE A 19 2.08 -7.87 5.16
N SER A 20 2.94 -8.78 5.58
CA SER A 20 4.32 -8.45 5.94
C SER A 20 5.21 -8.43 4.69
N THR A 21 6.17 -7.51 4.66
CA THR A 21 7.19 -7.41 3.62
C THR A 21 8.51 -8.06 4.01
N SER A 22 8.61 -8.72 5.17
CA SER A 22 9.87 -9.32 5.65
C SER A 22 10.43 -10.39 4.70
N ASP A 23 9.54 -11.16 4.06
CA ASP A 23 9.91 -12.22 3.11
C ASP A 23 9.63 -11.82 1.64
N VAL A 24 9.31 -10.55 1.39
CA VAL A 24 8.90 -10.05 0.07
C VAL A 24 10.07 -9.33 -0.58
N ASP A 25 10.44 -9.74 -1.79
CA ASP A 25 11.51 -9.09 -2.56
C ASP A 25 11.07 -7.73 -3.12
N SER A 26 9.82 -7.62 -3.56
CA SER A 26 9.26 -6.36 -4.04
C SER A 26 7.73 -6.29 -3.97
N VAL A 27 7.22 -5.06 -3.86
CA VAL A 27 5.81 -4.74 -4.07
C VAL A 27 5.73 -3.96 -5.38
N ASP A 28 5.14 -4.56 -6.40
CA ASP A 28 5.10 -4.04 -7.77
C ASP A 28 3.65 -3.79 -8.21
N PRO A 29 3.07 -2.65 -7.78
CA PRO A 29 1.78 -2.22 -8.31
C PRO A 29 1.97 -1.75 -9.76
N SER A 30 1.25 -2.39 -10.67
CA SER A 30 1.31 -2.10 -12.11
C SER A 30 0.74 -0.73 -12.51
N SER A 31 -0.11 -0.14 -11.68
CA SER A 31 -0.65 1.21 -11.87
C SER A 31 0.33 2.28 -11.41
N LYS A 32 0.37 3.42 -12.11
CA LYS A 32 1.19 4.57 -11.69
C LYS A 32 0.62 5.25 -10.43
N PRO A 33 1.48 5.75 -9.52
CA PRO A 33 1.04 6.56 -8.40
C PRO A 33 0.64 7.98 -8.85
N VAL A 34 -0.53 8.45 -8.43
CA VAL A 34 -0.99 9.86 -8.60
C VAL A 34 -0.66 10.71 -7.38
N LEU A 35 -0.55 10.10 -6.21
CA LEU A 35 -0.13 10.73 -4.97
C LEU A 35 0.81 9.78 -4.25
N LYS A 36 1.93 10.30 -3.78
CA LYS A 36 2.88 9.58 -2.95
C LYS A 36 3.39 10.51 -1.87
N PHE A 37 3.21 10.14 -0.62
CA PHE A 37 3.58 10.94 0.54
C PHE A 37 4.24 10.04 1.58
N ALA A 38 5.39 10.45 2.11
CA ALA A 38 6.09 9.73 3.15
C ALA A 38 6.34 10.66 4.35
N THR A 39 6.20 10.12 5.55
CA THR A 39 6.71 10.75 6.78
C THR A 39 8.09 10.19 7.06
N THR A 40 9.00 11.02 7.56
CA THR A 40 10.39 10.62 7.83
C THR A 40 11.00 11.47 8.94
N VAL A 41 12.01 10.90 9.61
CA VAL A 41 12.85 11.60 10.59
C VAL A 41 14.16 12.11 9.99
N ASP A 42 14.53 11.63 8.81
CA ASP A 42 15.78 11.95 8.12
C ASP A 42 15.58 11.87 6.59
N ASN A 43 16.65 11.75 5.80
CA ASN A 43 16.54 11.62 4.34
C ASN A 43 16.74 10.17 3.86
N GLU A 44 16.83 9.22 4.78
CA GLU A 44 17.20 7.83 4.51
C GLU A 44 16.04 6.85 4.76
N LYS A 45 15.21 7.09 5.78
CA LYS A 45 14.18 6.14 6.24
C LYS A 45 12.83 6.81 6.44
N PHE A 46 11.79 6.28 5.81
CA PHE A 46 10.42 6.70 6.10
C PHE A 46 9.88 5.98 7.35
N ILE A 47 8.92 6.60 8.06
CA ILE A 47 8.09 5.97 9.09
C ILE A 47 6.89 5.32 8.41
N ASP A 48 6.07 6.14 7.74
CA ASP A 48 4.95 5.69 6.94
C ASP A 48 5.07 6.21 5.51
N LEU A 49 4.59 5.43 4.54
CA LEU A 49 4.45 5.82 3.15
C LEU A 49 3.02 5.55 2.70
N LEU A 50 2.29 6.60 2.34
CA LEU A 50 1.00 6.51 1.67
C LEU A 50 1.19 6.70 0.16
N SER A 51 0.57 5.82 -0.63
CA SER A 51 0.47 6.01 -2.08
C SER A 51 -0.93 5.70 -2.60
N VAL A 52 -1.39 6.53 -3.51
CA VAL A 52 -2.65 6.38 -4.25
C VAL A 52 -2.31 6.26 -5.72
N HIS A 53 -2.86 5.26 -6.38
CA HIS A 53 -2.59 4.95 -7.77
C HIS A 53 -3.76 5.32 -8.67
N GLU A 54 -3.48 5.56 -9.97
CA GLU A 54 -4.47 5.97 -10.98
C GLU A 54 -5.70 5.06 -11.02
N ASN A 55 -5.50 3.75 -10.83
CA ASN A 55 -6.60 2.79 -10.85
C ASN A 55 -7.41 2.74 -9.55
N GLY A 56 -7.09 3.54 -8.52
CA GLY A 56 -7.76 3.55 -7.22
C GLY A 56 -7.17 2.59 -6.18
N LEU A 57 -6.03 1.95 -6.45
CA LEU A 57 -5.25 1.23 -5.43
C LEU A 57 -4.69 2.24 -4.40
N VAL A 58 -4.86 1.93 -3.12
CA VAL A 58 -4.29 2.70 -2.01
C VAL A 58 -3.42 1.77 -1.18
N LEU A 59 -2.18 2.19 -0.94
CA LEU A 59 -1.20 1.47 -0.13
C LEU A 59 -0.72 2.37 1.02
N LEU A 60 -0.68 1.82 2.22
CA LEU A 60 0.01 2.38 3.38
C LEU A 60 1.12 1.39 3.78
N VAL A 61 2.37 1.82 3.66
CA VAL A 61 3.54 1.04 4.08
C VAL A 61 4.04 1.58 5.40
N LYS A 62 4.20 0.71 6.40
CA LYS A 62 4.72 1.03 7.72
C LYS A 62 6.08 0.39 7.89
N SER A 63 7.13 1.20 8.05
CA SER A 63 8.50 0.69 8.06
C SER A 63 8.85 -0.07 9.33
N GLU A 64 8.37 0.38 10.50
CA GLU A 64 8.67 -0.24 11.81
C GLU A 64 8.18 -1.69 11.89
N ASP A 65 6.96 -1.93 11.38
CA ASP A 65 6.31 -3.23 11.44
C ASP A 65 6.68 -4.13 10.23
N HIS A 66 7.34 -3.56 9.21
CA HIS A 66 7.53 -4.18 7.89
C HIS A 66 6.20 -4.65 7.29
N GLU A 67 5.21 -3.75 7.26
CA GLU A 67 3.85 -4.08 6.83
C GLU A 67 3.33 -3.17 5.76
N VAL A 68 2.51 -3.75 4.90
CA VAL A 68 1.73 -3.03 3.90
C VAL A 68 0.26 -3.29 4.13
N TRP A 69 -0.49 -2.21 4.23
CA TRP A 69 -1.93 -2.16 4.27
C TRP A 69 -2.44 -1.71 2.91
N SER A 70 -3.51 -2.35 2.43
CA SER A 70 -4.02 -2.09 1.08
C SER A 70 -5.54 -2.24 1.01
N ASN A 71 -6.17 -1.47 0.12
CA ASN A 71 -7.60 -1.58 -0.16
C ASN A 71 -7.95 -2.71 -1.14
N ARG A 72 -6.94 -3.43 -1.65
CA ARG A 72 -7.12 -4.57 -2.56
C ARG A 72 -6.35 -5.77 -2.06
N LYS A 73 -6.88 -6.96 -2.36
CA LYS A 73 -6.25 -8.21 -1.98
C LYS A 73 -4.88 -8.32 -2.65
N PRO A 74 -3.79 -8.49 -1.90
CA PRO A 74 -2.47 -8.74 -2.47
C PRO A 74 -2.43 -10.11 -3.14
N ILE A 75 -1.67 -10.20 -4.23
CA ILE A 75 -1.42 -11.43 -4.98
C ILE A 75 0.08 -11.69 -4.98
N SER A 76 0.48 -12.72 -4.23
CA SER A 76 1.86 -13.20 -4.21
C SER A 76 2.16 -14.00 -5.48
N LYS A 77 3.23 -13.63 -6.18
CA LYS A 77 3.74 -14.36 -7.36
C LYS A 77 5.24 -14.56 -7.22
N THR A 78 5.74 -15.66 -7.78
CA THR A 78 7.18 -15.88 -7.92
C THR A 78 7.60 -15.55 -9.34
N VAL A 79 8.51 -14.58 -9.50
CA VAL A 79 9.05 -14.15 -10.80
C VAL A 79 10.57 -14.22 -10.70
N ASP A 80 11.21 -15.02 -11.56
CA ASP A 80 12.66 -15.26 -11.55
C ASP A 80 13.21 -15.66 -10.17
N GLY A 81 12.45 -16.47 -9.43
CA GLY A 81 12.80 -16.93 -8.08
C GLY A 81 12.55 -15.92 -6.96
N LYS A 82 12.05 -14.71 -7.27
CA LYS A 82 11.72 -13.67 -6.30
C LYS A 82 10.24 -13.64 -5.96
N LEU A 83 9.90 -13.45 -4.69
CA LEU A 83 8.54 -13.25 -4.22
C LEU A 83 8.11 -11.79 -4.44
N VAL A 84 7.27 -11.58 -5.45
CA VAL A 84 6.73 -10.28 -5.81
C VAL A 84 5.27 -10.21 -5.37
N ILE A 85 4.91 -9.15 -4.64
CA ILE A 85 3.52 -8.84 -4.36
C ILE A 85 3.00 -7.91 -5.46
N THR A 86 1.98 -8.39 -6.15
CA THR A 86 1.19 -7.62 -7.11
C THR A 86 -0.19 -7.38 -6.54
N PHE A 87 -0.95 -6.49 -7.17
CA PHE A 87 -2.36 -6.31 -6.87
C PHE A 87 -3.15 -6.74 -8.09
N GLY A 88 -4.31 -7.35 -7.85
CA GLY A 88 -5.21 -7.75 -8.92
C GLY A 88 -5.44 -6.59 -9.89
N SER A 89 -5.44 -6.96 -11.16
CA SER A 89 -5.60 -6.08 -12.29
C SER A 89 -6.95 -5.33 -12.16
N GLU A 90 -7.06 -4.07 -12.58
CA GLU A 90 -6.88 -3.68 -13.99
C GLU A 90 -7.81 -4.45 -14.94
#